data_AF-A0A0S9KD86-F1
#
_entry.id   AF-A0A0S9KD86-F1
#
_cell.length_a   1.000
_cell.length_b   1.000
_cell.length_c   1.000
_cell.angle_alpha   90.00
_cell.angle_beta   90.00
_cell.angle_gamma   90.00
#
_symmetry.space_group_name_H-M   'P 1'
#
loop_
_entity.id
_entity.type
_entity.pdbx_description
1 polymer ?
#
loop_
_entity_poly.entity_id
_entity_poly.type
_entity_poly.pdbx_seq_one_letter_code
_entity_poly.pdbx_strand_id
1 'polypeptide(L)'
;MSTDGTGNLHSDTTGRFEGRAAHHAELVLTRDAGTPLEAAQQFLADHADTLMIRNRNNASGYASTPVHLPLSKMKVKSHARNNCFRVSQALIHQFTPEELGADETEPIESQVWFTQHCAVLCRRGDKEWVVDFTASQFGVKDFPYVGTVEEWLEDLSADGYGAKANRVPFGGY
;
A
#
# COMPACT_ATOMS: atom_id res chain seq x y z
N MET A 1 -53.86 -2.32 -31.59
CA MET A 1 -53.11 -1.39 -32.46
C MET A 1 -52.85 -0.15 -31.62
N SER A 2 -51.66 0.31 -31.29
CA SER A 2 -50.29 -0.21 -31.32
C SER A 2 -49.58 0.63 -30.25
N THR A 3 -48.69 0.02 -29.48
CA THR A 3 -47.83 0.71 -28.51
C THR A 3 -46.57 1.15 -29.22
N ASP A 4 -46.33 2.46 -29.26
CA ASP A 4 -45.03 3.09 -29.54
C ASP A 4 -44.78 4.02 -28.33
N GLY A 5 -43.69 3.95 -27.56
CA GLY A 5 -42.30 3.70 -27.91
C GLY A 5 -41.61 5.06 -28.01
N THR A 6 -40.98 5.59 -26.96
CA THR A 6 -39.51 5.62 -26.71
C THR A 6 -39.25 6.92 -25.93
N GLY A 7 -38.25 7.10 -25.07
CA GLY A 7 -37.14 6.28 -24.64
C GLY A 7 -36.48 7.04 -23.47
N ASN A 8 -36.27 6.33 -22.38
CA ASN A 8 -35.67 6.80 -21.14
C ASN A 8 -34.18 7.10 -21.40
N LEU A 9 -33.70 8.32 -21.09
CA LEU A 9 -32.27 8.64 -21.11
C LEU A 9 -31.59 7.91 -19.93
N HIS A 10 -31.14 6.67 -20.18
CA HIS A 10 -30.06 6.07 -19.40
C HIS A 10 -28.75 6.71 -19.86
N SER A 11 -28.09 7.40 -18.93
CA SER A 11 -26.71 7.84 -19.12
C SER A 11 -25.79 6.63 -18.95
N ASP A 12 -25.39 6.09 -20.09
CA ASP A 12 -24.39 5.04 -20.19
C ASP A 12 -23.02 5.59 -19.73
N THR A 13 -22.59 5.15 -18.56
CA THR A 13 -21.24 5.42 -18.02
C THR A 13 -20.51 4.09 -17.86
N THR A 14 -20.38 3.36 -18.97
CA THR A 14 -19.59 2.11 -19.03
C THR A 14 -18.34 2.24 -19.92
N GLY A 15 -17.88 3.45 -20.21
CA GLY A 15 -16.77 3.69 -21.12
C GLY A 15 -15.46 4.17 -20.47
N ARG A 16 -14.86 3.46 -19.50
CA ARG A 16 -13.45 3.75 -19.12
C ARG A 16 -12.63 2.72 -18.34
N PHE A 17 -12.94 1.43 -18.37
CA PHE A 17 -12.15 0.45 -17.58
C PHE A 17 -11.67 -0.81 -18.32
N GLU A 18 -11.71 -0.86 -19.66
CA GLU A 18 -11.27 -2.06 -20.42
C GLU A 18 -9.87 -1.96 -21.02
N GLY A 19 -9.00 -1.07 -20.51
CA GLY A 19 -7.71 -0.77 -21.13
C GLY A 19 -6.44 -1.28 -20.44
N ARG A 20 -6.52 -2.00 -19.32
CA ARG A 20 -5.30 -2.35 -18.53
C ARG A 20 -5.20 -3.80 -18.04
N ALA A 21 -6.01 -4.70 -18.59
CA ALA A 21 -5.99 -6.13 -18.25
C ALA A 21 -5.04 -6.99 -19.11
N ALA A 22 -4.20 -6.39 -19.96
CA ALA A 22 -3.43 -7.13 -20.98
C ALA A 22 -1.91 -6.91 -20.95
N HIS A 23 -1.34 -6.70 -19.76
CA HIS A 23 0.08 -6.94 -19.53
C HIS A 23 0.20 -7.81 -18.29
N HIS A 24 -0.20 -9.08 -18.44
CA HIS A 24 0.25 -10.14 -17.55
C HIS A 24 1.78 -10.12 -17.58
N ALA A 25 2.39 -9.52 -16.56
CA ALA A 25 3.72 -9.93 -16.17
C ALA A 25 3.56 -11.38 -15.74
N GLU A 26 3.90 -12.29 -16.65
CA GLU A 26 4.24 -13.66 -16.29
C GLU A 26 5.45 -13.54 -15.38
N LEU A 27 5.18 -13.29 -14.10
CA LEU A 27 6.18 -13.34 -13.04
C LEU A 27 6.44 -14.83 -12.87
N VAL A 28 7.26 -15.35 -13.77
CA VAL A 28 7.92 -16.64 -13.62
C VAL A 28 8.69 -16.49 -12.31
N LEU A 29 8.08 -16.93 -11.21
CA LEU A 29 8.76 -17.30 -9.98
C LEU A 29 9.66 -18.47 -10.39
N THR A 30 10.75 -18.14 -11.07
CA THR A 30 11.83 -19.06 -11.35
C THR A 30 12.26 -19.60 -10.00
N ARG A 31 12.57 -20.88 -9.98
CA ARG A 31 12.91 -21.69 -8.80
C ARG A 31 14.15 -21.18 -8.03
N ASP A 32 14.72 -20.05 -8.47
CA ASP A 32 15.87 -19.33 -7.93
C ASP A 32 15.52 -17.96 -7.34
N ALA A 33 14.25 -17.52 -7.38
CA ALA A 33 13.80 -16.37 -6.60
C ALA A 33 13.77 -16.77 -5.12
N GLY A 34 14.33 -15.94 -4.25
CA GLY A 34 14.40 -16.16 -2.82
C GLY A 34 13.04 -16.35 -2.13
N THR A 35 13.01 -16.20 -0.82
CA THR A 35 11.76 -16.29 -0.05
C THR A 35 10.69 -15.32 -0.59
N PRO A 36 9.38 -15.57 -0.38
CA PRO A 36 8.31 -14.64 -0.80
C PRO A 36 8.54 -13.19 -0.36
N LEU A 37 9.20 -12.98 0.78
CA LEU A 37 9.59 -11.66 1.30
C LEU A 37 10.61 -10.97 0.38
N GLU A 38 11.64 -11.67 -0.07
CA GLU A 38 12.68 -11.13 -0.95
C GLU A 38 12.10 -10.76 -2.32
N ALA A 39 11.18 -11.58 -2.84
CA ALA A 39 10.47 -11.28 -4.09
C ALA A 39 9.59 -10.02 -3.96
N ALA A 40 8.83 -9.89 -2.87
CA ALA A 40 8.02 -8.71 -2.60
C ALA A 40 8.89 -7.45 -2.46
N GLN A 41 10.00 -7.55 -1.73
CA GLN A 41 10.91 -6.43 -1.51
C GLN A 41 11.54 -5.95 -2.82
N GLN A 42 11.99 -6.86 -3.69
CA GLN A 42 12.56 -6.51 -4.99
C GLN A 42 11.51 -5.89 -5.92
N PHE A 43 10.33 -6.50 -6.05
CA PHE A 43 9.24 -5.95 -6.87
C PHE A 43 8.89 -4.52 -6.45
N LEU A 44 8.74 -4.29 -5.15
CA LEU A 44 8.37 -3.00 -4.60
C LEU A 44 9.48 -1.96 -4.75
N ALA A 45 10.75 -2.35 -4.64
CA ALA A 45 11.89 -1.47 -4.90
C ALA A 45 11.91 -1.01 -6.36
N ASP A 46 11.68 -1.92 -7.31
CA ASP A 46 11.66 -1.63 -8.74
C ASP A 46 10.48 -0.72 -9.15
N HIS A 47 9.37 -0.79 -8.41
CA HIS A 47 8.15 -0.02 -8.71
C HIS A 47 7.97 1.22 -7.84
N ALA A 48 8.87 1.50 -6.89
CA ALA A 48 8.74 2.61 -5.93
C ALA A 48 8.66 4.00 -6.59
N ASP A 49 9.19 4.16 -7.81
CA ASP A 49 9.12 5.42 -8.56
C ASP A 49 7.93 5.50 -9.54
N THR A 50 7.19 4.41 -9.73
CA THR A 50 6.08 4.36 -10.70
C THR A 50 4.75 4.79 -10.09
N LEU A 51 4.56 4.57 -8.78
CA LEU A 51 3.34 4.95 -8.08
C LEU A 51 3.46 6.32 -7.40
N MET A 52 2.63 7.26 -7.85
CA MET A 52 2.57 8.63 -7.31
C MET A 52 1.41 8.78 -6.33
N ILE A 53 1.70 9.13 -5.08
CA ILE A 53 0.67 9.44 -4.08
C ILE A 53 0.46 10.94 -3.95
N ARG A 54 -0.77 11.38 -3.66
CA ARG A 54 -1.03 12.77 -3.26
C ARG A 54 -0.58 12.98 -1.81
N ASN A 55 0.51 13.71 -1.64
CA ASN A 55 1.16 13.99 -0.37
C ASN A 55 0.24 14.80 0.57
N ARG A 56 -0.03 14.24 1.76
CA ARG A 56 -0.88 14.88 2.79
C ARG A 56 -0.16 15.99 3.56
N ASN A 57 1.18 15.98 3.63
CA ASN A 57 1.93 16.97 4.42
C ASN A 57 1.82 18.39 3.86
N ASN A 58 1.52 18.54 2.57
CA ASN A 58 1.22 19.85 1.98
C ASN A 58 -0.07 20.47 2.56
N ALA A 59 -1.04 19.66 3.02
CA ALA A 59 -2.24 20.17 3.68
C ALA A 59 -1.97 20.69 5.10
N SER A 60 -0.80 20.39 5.69
CA SER A 60 -0.43 20.74 7.07
C SER A 60 0.56 21.92 7.16
N GLY A 61 0.75 22.69 6.08
CA GLY A 61 1.59 23.90 6.10
C GLY A 61 3.08 23.68 5.81
N TYR A 62 3.51 22.47 5.43
CA TYR A 62 4.86 22.23 4.92
C TYR A 62 4.94 22.63 3.43
N ALA A 63 4.97 23.94 3.19
CA ALA A 63 4.79 24.60 1.90
C ALA A 63 5.84 24.29 0.80
N SER A 64 6.85 23.45 1.08
CA SER A 64 7.91 23.08 0.13
C SER A 64 7.84 21.64 -0.37
N THR A 65 6.88 20.83 0.09
CA THR A 65 6.79 19.43 -0.34
C THR A 65 5.92 19.28 -1.60
N PRO A 66 6.38 18.54 -2.63
CA PRO A 66 5.58 18.27 -3.83
C PRO A 66 4.19 17.73 -3.50
N VAL A 67 3.18 18.16 -4.26
CA VAL A 67 1.77 17.72 -4.13
C VAL A 67 1.65 16.21 -4.38
N HIS A 68 2.45 15.70 -5.32
CA HIS A 68 2.54 14.28 -5.62
C HIS A 68 3.97 13.81 -5.37
N LEU A 69 4.11 12.67 -4.69
CA LEU A 69 5.41 12.05 -4.40
C LEU A 69 5.40 10.61 -4.88
N PRO A 70 6.47 10.14 -5.54
CA PRO A 70 6.65 8.71 -5.75
C PRO A 70 6.82 8.03 -4.39
N LEU A 71 6.43 6.76 -4.30
CA LEU A 71 6.61 5.97 -3.09
C LEU A 71 8.06 5.97 -2.59
N SER A 72 9.04 5.99 -3.50
CA SER A 72 10.49 6.07 -3.18
C SER A 72 10.88 7.24 -2.26
N LYS A 73 10.07 8.31 -2.22
CA LYS A 73 10.30 9.46 -1.34
C LYS A 73 9.87 9.20 0.10
N MET A 74 9.08 8.16 0.36
CA MET A 74 8.65 7.77 1.70
C MET A 74 9.78 7.19 2.56
N LYS A 75 10.97 6.91 1.99
CA LYS A 75 12.19 6.66 2.79
C LYS A 75 12.62 7.85 3.67
N VAL A 76 12.14 9.05 3.35
CA VAL A 76 12.41 10.26 4.14
C VAL A 76 11.29 10.42 5.18
N LYS A 77 11.66 10.45 6.47
CA LYS A 77 10.75 10.58 7.62
C LYS A 77 9.68 11.67 7.45
N SER A 78 10.08 12.86 6.98
CA SER A 78 9.16 13.98 6.77
C SER A 78 8.16 13.77 5.63
N HIS A 79 8.47 12.91 4.65
CA HIS A 79 7.54 12.55 3.57
C HIS A 79 6.62 11.40 3.99
N ALA A 80 7.11 10.41 4.73
CA ALA A 80 6.29 9.30 5.21
C ALA A 80 5.19 9.73 6.20
N ARG A 81 5.48 10.73 7.04
CA ARG A 81 4.55 11.23 8.06
C ARG A 81 3.18 11.52 7.46
N ASN A 82 2.10 11.09 8.14
CA ASN A 82 0.70 11.30 7.76
C ASN A 82 0.26 10.70 6.40
N ASN A 83 1.11 9.93 5.72
CA ASN A 83 0.80 9.34 4.43
C ASN A 83 0.47 7.83 4.51
N CYS A 84 0.65 7.17 5.67
CA CYS A 84 0.45 5.74 5.87
C CYS A 84 -0.85 5.19 5.27
N PHE A 85 -2.01 5.72 5.68
CA PHE A 85 -3.31 5.29 5.14
C PHE A 85 -3.37 5.37 3.60
N ARG A 86 -2.96 6.50 3.02
CA ARG A 86 -3.01 6.72 1.56
C ARG A 86 -2.07 5.81 0.79
N VAL A 87 -0.89 5.60 1.34
CA VAL A 87 0.10 4.70 0.76
C VAL A 87 -0.42 3.28 0.79
N SER A 88 -0.93 2.79 1.93
CA SER A 88 -1.54 1.46 2.02
C SER A 88 -2.72 1.29 1.06
N GLN A 89 -3.56 2.32 0.88
CA GLN A 89 -4.61 2.27 -0.15
C GLN A 89 -4.08 2.21 -1.57
N ALA A 90 -3.05 3.00 -1.87
CA ALA A 90 -2.46 2.99 -3.19
C ALA A 90 -1.86 1.61 -3.48
N LEU A 91 -1.20 0.97 -2.51
CA LEU A 91 -0.66 -0.38 -2.67
C LEU A 91 -1.77 -1.41 -2.96
N ILE A 92 -2.81 -1.48 -2.12
CA ILE A 92 -3.91 -2.45 -2.27
C ILE A 92 -4.72 -2.22 -3.56
N HIS A 93 -4.87 -0.98 -4.02
CA HIS A 93 -5.65 -0.68 -5.23
C HIS A 93 -4.85 -0.78 -6.53
N GLN A 94 -3.52 -0.70 -6.48
CA GLN A 94 -2.69 -0.62 -7.68
C GLN A 94 -1.88 -1.90 -7.92
N PHE A 95 -1.66 -2.69 -6.88
CA PHE A 95 -0.98 -3.98 -6.97
C PHE A 95 -1.92 -5.12 -6.59
N THR A 96 -1.82 -6.23 -7.31
CA THR A 96 -2.50 -7.47 -6.90
C THR A 96 -1.75 -8.12 -5.72
N PRO A 97 -2.40 -8.99 -4.93
CA PRO A 97 -1.70 -9.77 -3.92
C PRO A 97 -0.47 -10.51 -4.47
N GLU A 98 -0.57 -11.08 -5.66
CA GLU A 98 0.50 -11.87 -6.28
C GLU A 98 1.72 -11.01 -6.62
N GLU A 99 1.51 -9.76 -7.05
CA GLU A 99 2.58 -8.79 -7.25
C GLU A 99 3.32 -8.45 -5.95
N LEU A 100 2.64 -8.55 -4.80
CA LEU A 100 3.24 -8.45 -3.47
C LEU A 100 3.74 -9.80 -2.93
N GLY A 101 3.77 -10.85 -3.75
CA GLY A 101 4.20 -12.20 -3.37
C GLY A 101 3.19 -12.99 -2.54
N ALA A 102 1.96 -12.49 -2.43
CA ALA A 102 0.89 -12.97 -1.58
C ALA A 102 -0.25 -13.63 -2.37
N ASP A 103 -1.07 -14.42 -1.67
CA ASP A 103 -2.37 -14.89 -2.15
C ASP A 103 -3.49 -13.92 -1.70
N GLU A 104 -3.29 -13.25 -0.57
CA GLU A 104 -4.24 -12.27 -0.02
C GLU A 104 -3.51 -11.05 0.56
N THR A 105 -4.14 -9.88 0.44
CA THR A 105 -3.65 -8.63 1.05
C THR A 105 -4.78 -7.91 1.76
N GLU A 106 -4.52 -7.41 2.96
CA GLU A 106 -5.46 -6.59 3.72
C GLU A 106 -4.72 -5.45 4.44
N PRO A 107 -5.40 -4.38 4.87
CA PRO A 107 -4.80 -3.44 5.80
C PRO A 107 -4.45 -4.08 7.14
N ILE A 108 -3.34 -3.64 7.71
CA ILE A 108 -3.05 -3.79 9.12
C ILE A 108 -2.81 -2.43 9.73
N GLU A 109 -3.25 -2.26 10.97
CA GLU A 109 -3.02 -1.05 11.72
C GLU A 109 -2.21 -1.31 12.97
N SER A 110 -1.47 -0.30 13.38
CA SER A 110 -0.86 -0.27 14.69
C SER A 110 -1.14 1.05 15.38
N GLN A 111 -1.28 0.97 16.69
CA GLN A 111 -1.26 2.13 17.56
C GLN A 111 0.17 2.29 18.06
N VAL A 112 0.85 3.33 17.61
CA VAL A 112 2.19 3.72 18.05
C VAL A 112 2.03 4.94 18.95
N TRP A 113 2.07 4.72 20.27
CA TRP A 113 1.76 5.74 21.27
C TRP A 113 0.33 6.33 21.09
N PHE A 114 0.18 7.60 20.73
CA PHE A 114 -1.11 8.24 20.40
C PHE A 114 -1.36 8.36 18.89
N THR A 115 -0.48 7.80 18.05
CA THR A 115 -0.59 7.88 16.58
C THR A 115 -1.04 6.54 16.02
N GLN A 116 -2.12 6.56 15.25
CA GLN A 116 -2.53 5.43 14.45
C GLN A 116 -1.66 5.34 13.19
N HIS A 117 -1.26 4.13 12.84
CA HIS A 117 -0.42 3.83 11.70
C HIS A 117 -1.00 2.68 10.90
N CYS A 118 -0.83 2.69 9.58
CA CYS A 118 -1.41 1.69 8.67
C CYS A 118 -0.32 1.16 7.74
N ALA A 119 -0.39 -0.14 7.43
CA ALA A 119 0.45 -0.84 6.47
C ALA A 119 -0.39 -1.88 5.71
N VAL A 120 0.25 -2.70 4.87
CA VAL A 120 -0.40 -3.81 4.16
C VAL A 120 0.08 -5.13 4.73
N LEU A 121 -0.85 -5.95 5.22
CA LEU A 121 -0.61 -7.34 5.60
C LEU A 121 -0.80 -8.23 4.39
N CYS A 122 0.21 -9.02 4.11
CA CYS A 122 0.27 -9.97 3.01
C CYS A 122 0.25 -11.39 3.57
N ARG A 123 -0.48 -12.31 2.92
CA ARG A 123 -0.54 -13.72 3.31
C ARG A 123 -0.30 -14.65 2.15
N ARG A 124 0.40 -15.74 2.40
CA ARG A 124 0.50 -16.87 1.47
C ARG A 124 0.59 -18.17 2.24
N GLY A 125 -0.43 -19.02 2.10
CA GLY A 125 -0.65 -20.16 2.99
C GLY A 125 -0.61 -19.74 4.46
N ASP A 126 0.27 -20.38 5.22
CA ASP A 126 0.37 -20.18 6.68
C ASP A 126 1.30 -19.01 7.07
N LYS A 127 1.83 -18.27 6.09
CA LYS A 127 2.81 -17.21 6.29
C LYS A 127 2.16 -15.83 6.15
N GLU A 128 2.54 -14.93 7.06
CA GLU A 128 2.13 -13.53 7.05
C GLU A 128 3.36 -12.60 7.06
N TRP A 129 3.31 -11.49 6.33
CA TRP A 129 4.31 -10.43 6.38
C TRP A 129 3.67 -9.06 6.14
N VAL A 130 4.33 -8.01 6.59
CA VAL A 130 3.90 -6.62 6.44
C VAL A 130 4.76 -5.94 5.37
N VAL A 131 4.09 -5.19 4.50
CA VAL A 131 4.70 -4.22 3.59
C VAL A 131 4.36 -2.82 4.07
N ASP A 132 5.38 -2.01 4.37
CA ASP A 132 5.20 -0.65 4.87
C ASP A 132 6.21 0.33 4.26
N PHE A 133 5.74 1.19 3.37
CA PHE A 133 6.55 2.25 2.76
C PHE A 133 6.76 3.45 3.67
N THR A 134 6.02 3.53 4.78
CA THR A 134 5.96 4.69 5.67
C THR A 134 6.49 4.43 7.07
N ALA A 135 7.09 3.26 7.32
CA ALA A 135 7.74 2.90 8.58
C ALA A 135 8.82 3.92 8.99
N SER A 136 9.47 4.56 8.02
CA SER A 136 10.49 5.60 8.25
C SER A 136 9.99 6.80 9.07
N GLN A 137 8.67 7.01 9.17
CA GLN A 137 8.10 8.05 10.03
C GLN A 137 8.43 7.81 11.53
N PHE A 138 8.72 6.57 11.90
CA PHE A 138 9.12 6.13 13.24
C PHE A 138 10.60 5.77 13.35
N GLY A 139 11.43 6.16 12.39
CA GLY A 139 12.89 5.92 12.45
C GLY A 139 13.36 4.58 11.88
N VAL A 140 12.45 3.72 11.43
CA VAL A 140 12.78 2.47 10.72
C VAL A 140 13.55 2.79 9.44
N LYS A 141 14.70 2.14 9.26
CA LYS A 141 15.64 2.45 8.17
C LYS A 141 15.41 1.63 6.90
N ASP A 142 14.80 0.46 7.03
CA ASP A 142 14.52 -0.40 5.89
C ASP A 142 13.44 0.21 5.01
N PHE A 143 13.65 0.12 3.70
CA PHE A 143 12.78 0.75 2.73
C PHE A 143 12.68 -0.05 1.41
N PRO A 144 11.45 -0.37 0.96
CA PRO A 144 10.25 -0.44 1.81
C PRO A 144 10.49 -1.42 2.97
N TYR A 145 9.82 -1.22 4.10
CA TYR A 145 9.86 -2.23 5.15
C TYR A 145 9.10 -3.48 4.66
N VAL A 146 9.75 -4.63 4.76
CA VAL A 146 9.17 -5.95 4.49
C VAL A 146 9.66 -6.91 5.58
N GLY A 147 8.75 -7.46 6.38
CA GLY A 147 9.11 -8.33 7.50
C GLY A 147 7.87 -8.94 8.16
N THR A 148 8.06 -9.70 9.23
CA THR A 148 6.93 -10.26 9.99
C THR A 148 6.13 -9.17 10.71
N VAL A 149 4.93 -9.52 11.20
CA VAL A 149 4.09 -8.59 11.99
C VAL A 149 4.77 -8.26 13.31
N GLU A 150 5.40 -9.25 13.93
CA GLU A 150 6.14 -9.11 15.20
C GLU A 150 7.33 -8.15 15.04
N GLU A 151 8.20 -8.40 14.06
CA GLU A 151 9.34 -7.53 13.75
C GLU A 151 8.89 -6.10 13.45
N TRP A 152 7.77 -5.95 12.72
CA TRP A 152 7.24 -4.64 12.35
C TRP A 152 6.84 -3.85 13.59
N LEU A 153 6.15 -4.49 14.53
CA LEU A 153 5.77 -3.85 15.79
C LEU A 153 6.97 -3.53 16.67
N GLU A 154 7.96 -4.42 16.73
CA GLU A 154 9.20 -4.19 17.47
C GLU A 154 9.94 -2.97 16.91
N ASP A 155 10.12 -2.89 15.59
CA ASP A 155 10.79 -1.78 14.92
C ASP A 155 10.05 -0.44 15.08
N LEU A 156 8.71 -0.46 14.98
CA LEU A 156 7.90 0.73 15.26
C LEU A 156 8.02 1.21 16.72
N SER A 157 8.35 0.30 17.63
CA SER A 157 8.49 0.58 19.06
C SER A 157 9.91 0.97 19.49
N ALA A 158 10.92 0.70 18.65
CA ALA A 158 12.34 0.82 18.98
C ALA A 158 12.79 2.23 19.39
N ASP A 159 12.11 3.27 18.89
CA ASP A 159 12.32 4.67 19.32
C ASP A 159 11.65 4.99 20.69
N GLY A 160 11.15 3.98 21.42
CA GLY A 160 10.51 4.11 22.75
C GLY A 160 9.00 4.35 22.70
N TYR A 161 8.36 4.11 21.55
CA TYR A 161 6.97 4.50 21.31
C TYR A 161 5.91 3.44 21.62
N GLY A 162 6.27 2.21 21.97
CA GLY A 162 5.32 1.14 22.34
C GLY A 162 4.21 0.90 21.31
N ALA A 163 4.41 -0.06 20.41
CA ALA A 163 3.44 -0.36 19.35
C ALA A 163 2.53 -1.54 19.71
N LYS A 164 1.27 -1.51 19.25
CA LYS A 164 0.34 -2.65 19.27
C LYS A 164 -0.39 -2.75 17.94
N ALA A 165 -0.51 -3.94 17.36
CA ALA A 165 -1.28 -4.15 16.13
C ALA A 165 -2.76 -4.40 16.41
N ASN A 166 -3.60 -3.92 15.49
CA ASN A 166 -5.00 -4.33 15.32
C ASN A 166 -5.24 -4.60 13.83
N ARG A 167 -6.03 -5.63 13.53
CA ARG A 167 -6.57 -5.83 12.18
C ARG A 167 -7.86 -5.02 12.06
N VAL A 168 -7.98 -4.19 11.02
CA VAL A 168 -9.20 -3.42 10.78
C VAL A 168 -9.72 -3.68 9.37
N PRO A 169 -11.04 -3.63 9.15
CA PRO A 169 -11.60 -3.58 7.81
C PRO A 169 -11.17 -2.28 7.12
N PHE A 170 -10.85 -2.38 5.83
CA PHE A 170 -10.48 -1.22 5.04
C PHE A 170 -11.66 -0.24 4.89
N GLY A 171 -11.46 1.02 5.27
CA GLY A 171 -12.48 2.08 5.14
C GLY A 171 -13.38 2.31 6.35
N GLY A 172 -13.01 1.84 7.55
CA GLY A 172 -13.78 2.02 8.79
C GLY A 172 -13.70 3.40 9.47
N TYR A 173 -13.31 4.46 8.77
CA TYR A 173 -13.16 5.82 9.33
C TYR A 173 -13.95 6.88 8.57
#